data_AF-A0A8J7Q292-F1
#
_entry.id   AF-A0A8J7Q292-F1
#
_cell.length_a   1.000
_cell.length_b   1.000
_cell.length_c   1.000
_cell.angle_alpha   90.00
_cell.angle_beta   90.00
_cell.angle_gamma   90.00
#
_symmetry.space_group_name_H-M   'P 1'
#
loop_
_entity.id
_entity.type
_entity.pdbx_description
1 polymer ?
#
loop_
_entity_poly.entity_id
_entity_poly.type
_entity_poly.pdbx_seq_one_letter_code
_entity_poly.pdbx_strand_id
1 'polypeptide(L)'
;MSTGSWSLAEELFARGDPGFVDELRKVHFADRLGDFAARWFGDTRPFARQALLDYLARPLNAFRHEPLVKRLFKRAEAAGDDELMGAFLVAFDRTIRRARRTRTRYKQGSFADQAAAEAAARTWLAEGYGNANINTWSGRTYAYATKSEEAVVTPGNTAMPRPRPQDLNKNQLLNDWARQRFERRYVLFSLRTRRYLRRRAWRYFRQLGKTDPARYVRAAVGFLPRYTDADVDSDIHLLDNWGLMHALFRHSPALVCPTRGWEFA
;
A
#
# COMPACT_ATOMS: atom_id res chain seq x y z
N MET A 1 12.72 -16.88 18.08
CA MET A 1 13.88 -15.97 17.98
C MET A 1 13.41 -14.56 18.33
N SER A 2 14.29 -13.71 18.84
CA SER A 2 13.92 -12.50 19.57
C SER A 2 13.65 -11.30 18.66
N THR A 3 13.01 -10.27 19.22
CA THR A 3 13.03 -8.89 18.71
C THR A 3 14.45 -8.52 18.25
N GLY A 4 14.56 -7.77 17.15
CA GLY A 4 15.86 -7.34 16.63
C GLY A 4 16.61 -6.49 17.64
N SER A 5 17.92 -6.67 17.70
CA SER A 5 18.81 -5.91 18.55
C SER A 5 19.29 -4.67 17.82
N TRP A 6 19.01 -3.49 18.38
CA TRP A 6 19.51 -2.23 17.83
C TRP A 6 21.04 -2.20 17.78
N SER A 7 21.71 -2.66 18.86
CA SER A 7 23.18 -2.68 18.90
C SER A 7 23.76 -3.60 17.83
N LEU A 8 23.14 -4.75 17.59
CA LEU A 8 23.55 -5.65 16.51
C LEU A 8 23.35 -5.01 15.13
N ALA A 9 22.21 -4.35 14.89
CA ALA A 9 21.97 -3.63 13.65
C ALA A 9 23.03 -2.51 13.43
N GLU A 10 23.44 -1.80 14.48
CA GLU A 10 24.51 -0.80 14.39
C GLU A 10 25.88 -1.42 14.10
N GLU A 11 26.22 -2.54 14.74
CA GLU A 11 27.45 -3.28 14.50
C GLU A 11 27.54 -3.80 13.06
N LEU A 12 26.46 -4.41 12.56
CA LEU A 12 26.35 -4.88 11.18
C LEU A 12 26.49 -3.72 10.18
N PHE A 13 25.83 -2.58 10.46
CA PHE A 13 25.96 -1.38 9.63
C PHE A 13 27.39 -0.80 9.64
N ALA A 14 28.05 -0.79 10.80
CA ALA A 14 29.42 -0.30 10.92
C ALA A 14 30.39 -1.16 10.11
N ARG A 15 30.21 -2.49 10.12
CA ARG A 15 31.06 -3.43 9.37
C ARG A 15 30.75 -3.53 7.88
N GLY A 16 29.59 -3.04 7.44
CA GLY A 16 29.14 -3.24 6.06
C GLY A 16 28.62 -4.65 5.79
N ASP A 17 28.01 -5.27 6.80
CA ASP A 17 27.57 -6.66 6.75
C ASP A 17 26.22 -6.82 6.00
N PRO A 18 26.10 -7.74 5.03
CA PRO A 18 24.86 -7.98 4.28
C PRO A 18 23.63 -8.31 5.15
N GLY A 19 23.82 -8.88 6.34
CA GLY A 19 22.76 -9.20 7.30
C GLY A 19 22.13 -7.97 7.97
N PHE A 20 22.69 -6.78 7.77
CA PHE A 20 22.19 -5.54 8.37
C PHE A 20 20.70 -5.29 8.10
N VAL A 21 20.24 -5.44 6.86
CA VAL A 21 18.84 -5.16 6.49
C VAL A 21 17.89 -6.15 7.16
N ASP A 22 18.30 -7.42 7.28
CA ASP A 22 17.52 -8.45 7.97
C ASP A 22 17.36 -8.11 9.45
N GLU A 23 18.43 -7.67 10.10
CA GLU A 23 18.39 -7.32 11.51
C GLU A 23 17.64 -6.02 11.76
N LEU A 24 17.88 -4.97 10.95
CA LEU A 24 17.18 -3.68 11.06
C LEU A 24 15.67 -3.86 10.97
N ARG A 25 15.18 -4.73 10.08
CA ARG A 25 13.74 -5.00 9.90
C ARG A 25 13.06 -5.67 11.09
N LYS A 26 13.82 -6.20 12.05
CA LYS A 26 13.31 -6.75 13.31
C LYS A 26 13.32 -5.73 14.45
N VAL A 27 13.86 -4.53 14.23
CA VAL A 27 13.92 -3.44 15.23
C VAL A 27 12.61 -2.66 15.22
N HIS A 28 12.04 -2.41 16.39
CA HIS A 28 10.73 -1.72 16.51
C HIS A 28 10.80 -0.34 17.19
N PHE A 29 12.01 0.21 17.36
CA PHE A 29 12.26 1.54 17.93
C PHE A 29 12.02 2.66 16.91
N ALA A 30 10.77 3.09 16.75
CA ALA A 30 10.39 4.12 15.78
C ALA A 30 11.28 5.38 15.78
N ASP A 31 11.60 5.93 16.95
CA ASP A 31 12.38 7.17 17.04
C ASP A 31 13.84 6.95 16.62
N ARG A 32 14.50 5.89 17.12
CA ARG A 32 15.86 5.52 16.71
C ARG A 32 15.96 5.22 15.21
N LEU A 33 14.97 4.49 14.68
CA LEU A 33 14.87 4.22 13.25
C LEU A 33 14.75 5.54 12.45
N GLY A 34 13.94 6.47 12.94
CA GLY A 34 13.82 7.79 12.35
C GLY A 34 15.14 8.56 12.37
N ASP A 35 15.82 8.62 13.52
CA ASP A 35 17.03 9.42 13.70
C ASP A 35 18.19 8.85 12.88
N PHE A 36 18.26 7.53 12.77
CA PHE A 36 19.22 6.82 11.94
C PHE A 36 19.09 7.11 10.44
N ALA A 37 17.93 7.53 9.95
CA ALA A 37 17.73 7.83 8.52
C ALA A 37 18.73 8.86 7.97
N ALA A 38 19.15 9.84 8.78
CA ALA A 38 20.15 10.83 8.40
C ALA A 38 21.53 10.20 8.22
N ARG A 39 21.94 9.40 9.20
CA ARG A 39 23.22 8.69 9.21
C ARG A 39 23.31 7.72 8.05
N TRP A 40 22.26 6.92 7.82
CA TRP A 40 22.25 5.95 6.74
C TRP A 40 22.28 6.61 5.35
N PHE A 41 21.47 7.65 5.13
CA PHE A 41 21.45 8.34 3.83
C PHE A 41 22.77 9.08 3.52
N GLY A 42 23.41 9.64 4.55
CA GLY A 42 24.67 10.39 4.38
C GLY A 42 25.92 9.50 4.29
N ASP A 43 25.78 8.19 4.49
CA ASP A 43 26.91 7.26 4.42
C ASP A 43 27.27 6.98 2.96
N THR A 44 28.51 7.33 2.58
CA THR A 44 29.01 7.27 1.20
C THR A 44 29.53 5.90 0.80
N ARG A 45 29.58 4.93 1.72
CA ARG A 45 30.09 3.59 1.43
C ARG A 45 29.14 2.87 0.45
N PRO A 46 29.65 2.14 -0.56
CA PRO A 46 28.81 1.40 -1.51
C PRO A 46 27.81 0.45 -0.82
N PHE A 47 28.22 -0.17 0.29
CA PHE A 47 27.36 -0.99 1.14
C PHE A 47 26.10 -0.24 1.61
N ALA A 48 26.24 0.99 2.11
CA ALA A 48 25.11 1.73 2.67
C ALA A 48 24.06 2.03 1.60
N ARG A 49 24.52 2.37 0.39
CA ARG A 49 23.67 2.52 -0.80
C ARG A 49 22.96 1.22 -1.15
N GLN A 50 23.69 0.12 -1.27
CA GLN A 50 23.10 -1.18 -1.60
C GLN A 50 22.06 -1.60 -0.56
N ALA A 51 22.37 -1.44 0.73
CA ALA A 51 21.44 -1.77 1.81
C ALA A 51 20.13 -0.95 1.73
N LEU A 52 20.18 0.33 1.32
CA LEU A 52 18.95 1.12 1.11
C LEU A 52 18.10 0.53 -0.01
N LEU A 53 18.74 0.17 -1.12
CA LEU A 53 18.06 -0.44 -2.27
C LEU A 53 17.46 -1.79 -1.89
N ASP A 54 18.20 -2.62 -1.16
CA ASP A 54 17.75 -3.92 -0.67
C ASP A 54 16.58 -3.79 0.31
N TYR A 55 16.62 -2.77 1.19
CA TYR A 55 15.51 -2.48 2.08
C TYR A 55 14.25 -2.10 1.30
N LEU A 56 14.37 -1.26 0.26
CA LEU A 56 13.25 -0.80 -0.57
C LEU A 56 12.76 -1.87 -1.58
N ALA A 57 13.60 -2.83 -1.94
CA ALA A 57 13.21 -3.97 -2.75
C ALA A 57 12.23 -4.90 -2.02
N ARG A 58 12.23 -4.88 -0.68
CA ARG A 58 11.36 -5.69 0.18
C ARG A 58 10.03 -5.00 0.49
N PRO A 59 8.99 -5.75 0.89
CA PRO A 59 7.71 -5.15 1.28
C PRO A 59 7.85 -4.12 2.41
N LEU A 60 7.13 -3.00 2.29
CA LEU A 60 7.04 -1.95 3.31
C LEU A 60 6.05 -2.35 4.42
N ASN A 61 6.40 -3.41 5.15
CA ASN A 61 5.60 -4.05 6.20
C ASN A 61 6.38 -4.30 7.50
N ALA A 62 7.60 -3.79 7.64
CA ALA A 62 8.37 -3.92 8.87
C ALA A 62 7.77 -3.02 9.98
N PHE A 63 7.46 -3.59 11.14
CA PHE A 63 6.71 -2.89 12.18
C PHE A 63 7.47 -1.68 12.73
N ARG A 64 6.84 -0.49 12.77
CA ARG A 64 7.39 0.79 13.27
C ARG A 64 8.42 1.49 12.39
N HIS A 65 8.60 1.05 11.15
CA HIS A 65 9.53 1.68 10.20
C HIS A 65 8.98 2.93 9.50
N GLU A 66 7.77 3.40 9.85
CA GLU A 66 7.17 4.60 9.24
C GLU A 66 8.08 5.85 9.30
N PRO A 67 8.75 6.18 10.43
CA PRO A 67 9.59 7.37 10.51
C PRO A 67 10.84 7.26 9.63
N LEU A 68 11.49 6.09 9.61
CA LEU A 68 12.65 5.79 8.78
C LEU A 68 12.32 5.99 7.30
N VAL A 69 11.28 5.32 6.81
CA VAL A 69 10.86 5.39 5.40
C VAL A 69 10.51 6.82 4.99
N LYS A 70 9.77 7.55 5.84
CA LYS A 70 9.41 8.95 5.56
C LYS A 70 10.63 9.87 5.48
N ARG A 71 11.60 9.71 6.39
CA ARG A 71 12.79 10.56 6.45
C ARG A 71 13.76 10.24 5.31
N LEU A 72 13.97 8.95 4.99
CA LEU A 72 14.75 8.54 3.81
C LEU A 72 14.13 9.08 2.51
N PHE A 73 12.81 8.95 2.33
CA PHE A 73 12.12 9.46 1.15
C PHE A 73 12.28 10.98 0.99
N LYS A 74 12.10 11.75 2.07
CA LYS A 74 12.31 13.20 2.05
C LYS A 74 13.75 13.59 1.70
N ARG A 75 14.73 12.83 2.18
CA ARG A 75 16.16 13.08 1.90
C ARG A 75 16.51 12.78 0.45
N ALA A 76 16.04 11.64 -0.09
CA ALA A 76 16.21 11.30 -1.49
C ALA A 76 15.58 12.37 -2.41
N GLU A 77 14.36 12.81 -2.09
CA GLU A 77 13.67 13.88 -2.83
C GLU A 77 14.45 15.20 -2.79
N ALA A 78 14.93 15.61 -1.62
CA ALA A 78 15.69 16.86 -1.44
C ALA A 78 17.06 16.83 -2.14
N ALA A 79 17.72 15.67 -2.18
CA ALA A 79 19.01 15.48 -2.85
C ALA A 79 18.88 15.35 -4.38
N GLY A 80 17.66 15.24 -4.92
CA GLY A 80 17.47 14.91 -6.33
C GLY A 80 18.03 13.54 -6.69
N ASP A 81 17.91 12.57 -5.79
CA ASP A 81 18.47 11.23 -5.97
C ASP A 81 17.53 10.37 -6.83
N ASP A 82 17.77 10.37 -8.13
CA ASP A 82 16.90 9.71 -9.12
C ASP A 82 16.72 8.21 -8.87
N GLU A 83 17.79 7.52 -8.49
CA GLU A 83 17.74 6.08 -8.27
C GLU A 83 16.95 5.73 -6.99
N LEU A 84 17.18 6.43 -5.87
CA LEU A 84 16.38 6.18 -4.67
C LEU A 84 14.94 6.62 -4.85
N MET A 85 14.69 7.75 -5.52
CA MET A 85 13.33 8.16 -5.86
C MET A 85 12.63 7.12 -6.72
N GLY A 86 13.37 6.44 -7.61
CA GLY A 86 12.88 5.35 -8.44
C GLY A 86 12.53 4.10 -7.61
N ALA A 87 13.43 3.72 -6.70
CA ALA A 87 13.19 2.63 -5.76
C ALA A 87 11.97 2.91 -4.86
N PHE A 88 11.81 4.14 -4.36
CA PHE A 88 10.64 4.55 -3.60
C PHE A 88 9.35 4.52 -4.42
N LEU A 89 9.38 4.95 -5.68
CA LEU A 89 8.22 4.89 -6.56
C LEU A 89 7.71 3.45 -6.68
N VAL A 90 8.59 2.51 -7.00
CA VAL A 90 8.26 1.08 -7.14
C VAL A 90 7.78 0.51 -5.79
N ALA A 91 8.48 0.82 -4.70
CA ALA A 91 8.10 0.38 -3.36
C ALA A 91 6.71 0.89 -2.95
N PHE A 92 6.34 2.13 -3.30
CA PHE A 92 5.02 2.68 -3.00
C PHE A 92 3.91 2.13 -3.89
N ASP A 93 4.19 1.88 -5.17
CA ASP A 93 3.27 1.21 -6.08
C ASP A 93 2.86 -0.17 -5.51
N ARG A 94 3.84 -0.95 -5.02
CA ARG A 94 3.64 -2.24 -4.34
C ARG A 94 2.74 -2.19 -3.11
N THR A 95 2.57 -1.03 -2.48
CA THR A 95 1.78 -0.94 -1.25
C THR A 95 0.27 -0.92 -1.47
N ILE A 96 -0.22 -0.73 -2.70
CA ILE A 96 -1.64 -0.73 -3.03
C ILE A 96 -1.90 -1.88 -4.00
N ARG A 97 -2.63 -2.89 -3.52
CA ARG A 97 -3.05 -4.05 -4.31
C ARG A 97 -4.56 -4.24 -4.12
N ARG A 98 -5.33 -3.85 -5.12
CA ARG A 98 -6.77 -4.09 -5.24
C ARG A 98 -6.98 -5.55 -5.58
N ALA A 99 -8.13 -6.09 -5.19
CA ALA A 99 -8.49 -7.47 -5.49
C ALA A 99 -9.94 -7.56 -5.95
N ARG A 100 -10.23 -8.52 -6.84
CA ARG A 100 -11.61 -8.94 -7.13
C ARG A 100 -12.18 -9.64 -5.90
N ARG A 101 -13.35 -9.22 -5.46
CA ARG A 101 -14.10 -9.84 -4.37
C ARG A 101 -15.57 -9.85 -4.74
N THR A 102 -16.26 -10.93 -4.39
CA THR A 102 -17.72 -10.95 -4.39
C THR A 102 -18.23 -10.03 -3.29
N ARG A 103 -19.06 -9.05 -3.66
CA ARG A 103 -19.74 -8.15 -2.73
C ARG A 103 -21.22 -8.44 -2.76
N THR A 104 -21.80 -8.64 -1.59
CA THR A 104 -23.25 -8.75 -1.44
C THR A 104 -23.85 -7.36 -1.24
N ARG A 105 -24.77 -6.98 -2.12
CA ARG A 105 -25.67 -5.82 -1.97
C ARG A 105 -26.94 -6.27 -1.29
N TYR A 106 -27.48 -5.42 -0.44
CA TYR A 106 -28.72 -5.67 0.29
C TYR A 106 -29.71 -4.58 -0.09
N LYS A 107 -30.95 -4.99 -0.36
CA LYS A 107 -32.12 -4.12 -0.29
C LYS A 107 -33.00 -4.61 0.84
N GLN A 108 -33.52 -3.67 1.61
CA GLN A 108 -34.46 -3.95 2.68
C GLN A 108 -35.44 -2.80 2.82
N GLY A 109 -36.65 -3.11 3.26
CA GLY A 109 -37.71 -2.13 3.49
C GLY A 109 -38.73 -2.64 4.51
N SER A 110 -39.42 -1.69 5.13
CA SER A 110 -40.62 -1.94 5.93
C SER A 110 -41.82 -1.46 5.13
N PHE A 111 -42.88 -2.26 5.13
CA PHE A 111 -44.07 -2.07 4.32
C PHE A 111 -45.32 -2.16 5.20
N ALA A 112 -46.38 -1.47 4.76
CA ALA A 112 -47.65 -1.42 5.48
C ALA A 112 -48.32 -2.80 5.55
N ASP A 113 -48.19 -3.59 4.47
CA ASP A 113 -48.81 -4.91 4.34
C ASP A 113 -47.94 -5.86 3.50
N GLN A 114 -48.41 -7.10 3.41
CA GLN A 114 -47.78 -8.18 2.65
C GLN A 114 -47.72 -7.88 1.14
N ALA A 115 -48.80 -7.31 0.57
CA ALA A 115 -48.88 -7.04 -0.86
C ALA A 115 -47.85 -5.99 -1.31
N ALA A 116 -47.65 -4.96 -0.50
CA ALA A 116 -46.64 -3.92 -0.72
C ALA A 116 -45.22 -4.48 -0.62
N ALA A 117 -44.97 -5.37 0.35
CA ALA A 117 -43.69 -6.06 0.49
C ALA A 117 -43.40 -6.99 -0.70
N GLU A 118 -44.40 -7.72 -1.20
CA GLU A 118 -44.28 -8.57 -2.38
C GLU A 118 -44.05 -7.77 -3.67
N ALA A 119 -44.73 -6.62 -3.83
CA ALA A 119 -44.49 -5.73 -4.95
C ALA A 119 -43.04 -5.20 -4.96
N ALA A 120 -42.53 -4.79 -3.80
CA ALA A 120 -41.13 -4.37 -3.67
C ALA A 120 -40.15 -5.51 -3.95
N ALA A 121 -40.42 -6.72 -3.43
CA ALA A 121 -39.61 -7.90 -3.68
C ALA A 121 -39.57 -8.26 -5.18
N ARG A 122 -40.71 -8.23 -5.88
CA ARG A 122 -40.77 -8.44 -7.35
C ARG A 122 -39.94 -7.41 -8.11
N THR A 123 -40.01 -6.13 -7.74
CA THR A 123 -39.16 -5.09 -8.33
C THR A 123 -37.67 -5.38 -8.10
N TRP A 124 -37.28 -5.80 -6.90
CA TRP A 124 -35.88 -6.13 -6.61
C TRP A 124 -35.41 -7.37 -7.37
N LEU A 125 -36.27 -8.38 -7.53
CA LEU A 125 -35.98 -9.55 -8.37
C LEU A 125 -35.75 -9.14 -9.83
N ALA A 126 -36.57 -8.23 -10.37
CA ALA A 126 -36.40 -7.68 -11.72
C ALA A 126 -35.09 -6.89 -11.88
N GLU A 127 -34.60 -6.25 -10.83
CA GLU A 127 -33.27 -5.60 -10.79
C GLU A 127 -32.09 -6.61 -10.62
N GLY A 128 -32.39 -7.91 -10.53
CA GLY A 128 -31.42 -8.98 -10.38
C GLY A 128 -30.95 -9.20 -8.94
N TYR A 129 -31.70 -8.76 -7.93
CA TYR A 129 -31.52 -9.26 -6.57
C TYR A 129 -32.13 -10.67 -6.48
N GLY A 130 -31.48 -11.59 -5.77
CA GLY A 130 -31.99 -12.91 -5.43
C GLY A 130 -32.26 -13.04 -3.94
N ASN A 131 -32.70 -14.24 -3.52
CA ASN A 131 -33.01 -14.56 -2.12
C ASN A 131 -33.97 -13.54 -1.46
N ALA A 132 -34.97 -13.07 -2.21
CA ALA A 132 -35.99 -12.18 -1.68
C ALA A 132 -36.82 -12.93 -0.64
N ASN A 133 -36.96 -12.37 0.55
CA ASN A 133 -37.71 -12.97 1.65
C ASN A 133 -38.51 -11.88 2.35
N ILE A 134 -39.72 -12.24 2.76
CA ILE A 134 -40.71 -11.37 3.35
C ILE A 134 -41.11 -11.95 4.70
N ASN A 135 -40.93 -11.16 5.75
CA ASN A 135 -41.23 -11.56 7.11
C ASN A 135 -42.17 -10.55 7.75
N THR A 136 -43.17 -11.03 8.47
CA THR A 136 -44.11 -10.19 9.22
C THR A 136 -43.89 -10.37 10.70
N TRP A 137 -43.57 -9.28 11.40
CA TRP A 137 -43.35 -9.30 12.84
C TRP A 137 -43.93 -8.05 13.49
N SER A 138 -44.68 -8.23 14.59
CA SER A 138 -45.30 -7.16 15.36
C SER A 138 -46.17 -6.19 14.53
N GLY A 139 -46.94 -6.73 13.57
CA GLY A 139 -47.83 -5.93 12.71
C GLY A 139 -47.13 -5.13 11.61
N ARG A 140 -45.82 -5.33 11.39
CA ARG A 140 -45.07 -4.74 10.28
C ARG A 140 -44.55 -5.83 9.35
N THR A 141 -44.62 -5.56 8.04
CA THR A 141 -44.07 -6.45 7.03
C THR A 141 -42.71 -5.92 6.57
N TYR A 142 -41.72 -6.79 6.53
CA TYR A 142 -40.36 -6.48 6.08
C TYR A 142 -40.05 -7.32 4.87
N ALA A 143 -39.44 -6.71 3.85
CA ALA A 143 -38.83 -7.46 2.77
C ALA A 143 -37.32 -7.20 2.77
N TYR A 144 -36.54 -8.23 2.48
CA TYR A 144 -35.12 -8.11 2.18
C TYR A 144 -34.78 -8.90 0.91
N ALA A 145 -33.79 -8.45 0.15
CA ALA A 145 -33.22 -9.19 -0.97
C ALA A 145 -31.72 -8.93 -1.10
N THR A 146 -31.00 -9.86 -1.71
CA THR A 146 -29.53 -9.81 -1.82
C THR A 146 -29.05 -9.99 -3.25
N LYS A 147 -28.05 -9.24 -3.68
CA LYS A 147 -27.41 -9.40 -5.00
C LYS A 147 -25.91 -9.58 -4.82
N SER A 148 -25.36 -10.67 -5.34
CA SER A 148 -23.92 -10.89 -5.39
C SER A 148 -23.36 -10.29 -6.68
N GLU A 149 -22.41 -9.37 -6.56
CA GLU A 149 -21.71 -8.76 -7.68
C GLU A 149 -20.19 -8.91 -7.50
N GLU A 150 -19.46 -9.10 -8.60
CA GLU A 150 -18.00 -8.94 -8.55
C GLU A 150 -17.68 -7.46 -8.37
N ALA A 151 -16.81 -7.15 -7.40
CA ALA A 151 -16.33 -5.80 -7.17
C ALA A 151 -14.81 -5.81 -7.03
N VAL A 152 -14.16 -4.83 -7.67
CA VAL A 152 -12.76 -4.51 -7.39
C VAL A 152 -12.71 -3.68 -6.11
N VAL A 153 -12.12 -4.25 -5.07
CA VAL A 153 -12.01 -3.59 -3.76
C VAL A 153 -10.56 -3.32 -3.41
N THR A 154 -10.29 -2.19 -2.76
CA THR A 154 -9.03 -2.01 -2.03
C THR A 154 -9.22 -2.59 -0.62
N PRO A 155 -8.41 -3.56 -0.19
CA PRO A 155 -8.51 -4.12 1.16
C PRO A 155 -8.47 -3.01 2.22
N GLY A 156 -9.49 -2.97 3.07
CA GLY A 156 -9.57 -2.07 4.23
C GLY A 156 -8.68 -2.55 5.37
N ASN A 157 -8.38 -1.66 6.33
CA ASN A 157 -7.68 -1.99 7.57
C ASN A 157 -6.34 -2.73 7.39
N THR A 158 -5.61 -2.42 6.32
CA THR A 158 -4.26 -2.97 6.06
C THR A 158 -3.14 -2.05 6.56
N ALA A 159 -3.46 -0.97 7.28
CA ALA A 159 -2.42 -0.09 7.85
C ALA A 159 -1.79 -0.77 9.07
N MET A 160 -0.47 -0.64 9.21
CA MET A 160 0.27 -1.15 10.36
C MET A 160 -0.37 -0.62 11.65
N PRO A 161 -0.74 -1.49 12.60
CA PRO A 161 -1.35 -1.04 13.84
C PRO A 161 -0.38 -0.13 14.58
N ARG A 162 -0.92 0.96 15.12
CA ARG A 162 -0.15 1.85 15.98
C ARG A 162 -0.34 1.43 17.44
N PRO A 163 0.72 1.52 18.24
CA PRO A 163 0.59 1.34 19.67
C PRO A 163 -0.24 2.45 20.29
N ARG A 164 -0.69 2.21 21.53
CA ARG A 164 -1.28 3.24 22.37
C ARG A 164 -0.30 4.39 22.59
N PRO A 165 -0.78 5.63 22.78
CA PRO A 165 0.08 6.81 22.98
C PRO A 165 1.18 6.61 24.04
N GLN A 166 0.84 5.99 25.16
CA GLN A 166 1.77 5.69 26.27
C GLN A 166 2.92 4.72 25.92
N ASP A 167 2.78 3.97 24.82
CA ASP A 167 3.72 2.93 24.40
C ASP A 167 4.53 3.36 23.15
N LEU A 168 4.38 4.60 22.68
CA LEU A 168 5.02 5.09 21.46
C LEU A 168 6.56 5.16 21.54
N ASN A 169 7.08 5.48 22.74
CA ASN A 169 8.51 5.72 22.96
C ASN A 169 9.25 4.47 23.46
N LYS A 170 8.56 3.34 23.59
CA LYS A 170 9.13 2.08 24.10
C LYS A 170 9.53 1.17 22.95
N ASN A 171 10.57 0.35 23.16
CA ASN A 171 10.77 -0.79 22.27
C ASN A 171 9.59 -1.74 22.43
N GLN A 172 8.98 -2.12 21.33
CA GLN A 172 7.88 -3.05 21.39
C GLN A 172 8.44 -4.44 21.21
N LEU A 173 8.44 -5.19 22.31
CA LEU A 173 8.70 -6.61 22.31
C LEU A 173 7.53 -7.32 21.64
N LEU A 174 7.57 -7.38 20.33
CA LEU A 174 6.72 -8.26 19.54
C LEU A 174 7.40 -9.62 19.51
N ASN A 175 6.70 -10.64 19.99
CA ASN A 175 7.11 -12.00 19.71
C ASN A 175 7.04 -12.28 18.20
N ASP A 176 7.75 -13.32 17.76
CA ASP A 176 7.86 -13.69 16.35
C ASP A 176 6.50 -13.91 15.69
N TRP A 177 5.58 -14.57 16.40
CA TRP A 177 4.26 -14.85 15.87
C TRP A 177 3.50 -13.55 15.56
N ALA A 178 3.50 -12.59 16.47
CA ALA A 178 2.81 -11.32 16.28
C ALA A 178 3.48 -10.49 15.17
N ARG A 179 4.81 -10.47 15.11
CA ARG A 179 5.58 -9.83 14.03
C ARG A 179 5.22 -10.41 12.66
N GLN A 180 5.33 -11.73 12.51
CA GLN A 180 5.01 -12.42 11.24
C GLN A 180 3.55 -12.20 10.84
N ARG A 181 2.62 -12.28 11.79
CA ARG A 181 1.20 -11.97 11.55
C ARG A 181 1.04 -10.53 11.04
N PHE A 182 1.77 -9.58 11.61
CA PHE A 182 1.70 -8.18 11.18
C PHE A 182 2.29 -7.97 9.80
N GLU A 183 3.50 -8.48 9.55
CA GLU A 183 4.18 -8.38 8.26
C GLU A 183 3.36 -9.03 7.13
N ARG A 184 2.64 -10.12 7.39
CA ARG A 184 1.77 -10.77 6.39
C ARG A 184 0.51 -9.97 6.06
N ARG A 185 -0.05 -9.22 7.02
CA ARG A 185 -1.38 -8.60 6.89
C ARG A 185 -1.33 -7.10 6.62
N TYR A 186 -0.31 -6.42 7.13
CA TYR A 186 -0.27 -4.97 7.17
C TYR A 186 0.89 -4.40 6.35
N VAL A 187 0.67 -3.18 5.90
CA VAL A 187 1.67 -2.30 5.29
C VAL A 187 1.81 -1.05 6.15
N LEU A 188 3.00 -0.46 6.16
CA LEU A 188 3.39 0.64 7.05
C LEU A 188 2.38 1.78 7.13
N PHE A 189 1.77 2.15 6.01
CA PHE A 189 0.99 3.38 5.91
C PHE A 189 -0.50 3.13 5.65
N SER A 190 -1.33 4.04 6.14
CA SER A 190 -2.75 4.10 5.77
C SER A 190 -2.93 4.20 4.25
N LEU A 191 -4.09 3.77 3.72
CA LEU A 191 -4.36 3.86 2.29
C LEU A 191 -4.23 5.29 1.76
N ARG A 192 -4.70 6.28 2.54
CA ARG A 192 -4.56 7.70 2.21
C ARG A 192 -3.09 8.10 2.09
N THR A 193 -2.25 7.71 3.05
CA THR A 193 -0.82 8.03 3.04
C THR A 193 -0.08 7.30 1.91
N ARG A 194 -0.42 6.04 1.61
CA ARG A 194 0.14 5.30 0.46
C ARG A 194 -0.14 6.02 -0.86
N ARG A 195 -1.41 6.37 -1.11
CA ARG A 195 -1.81 7.14 -2.31
C ARG A 195 -1.05 8.46 -2.41
N TYR A 196 -0.88 9.16 -1.28
CA TYR A 196 -0.14 10.42 -1.25
C TYR A 196 1.34 10.22 -1.60
N LEU A 197 2.04 9.29 -0.95
CA LEU A 197 3.47 9.02 -1.17
C LEU A 197 3.73 8.60 -2.62
N ARG A 198 2.91 7.69 -3.15
CA ARG A 198 2.95 7.24 -4.54
C ARG A 198 2.84 8.39 -5.54
N ARG A 199 1.87 9.29 -5.34
CA ARG A 199 1.72 10.49 -6.19
C ARG A 199 2.86 11.47 -6.04
N ARG A 200 3.42 11.60 -4.83
CA ARG A 200 4.54 12.51 -4.57
C ARG A 200 5.81 12.01 -5.24
N ALA A 201 6.09 10.71 -5.17
CA ALA A 201 7.19 10.08 -5.90
C ALA A 201 7.02 10.27 -7.42
N TRP A 202 5.82 10.06 -7.97
CA TRP A 202 5.59 10.34 -9.40
C TRP A 202 5.73 11.83 -9.76
N ARG A 203 5.33 12.74 -8.87
CA ARG A 203 5.46 14.18 -9.12
C ARG A 203 6.91 14.59 -9.32
N TYR A 204 7.85 13.96 -8.60
CA TYR A 204 9.28 14.14 -8.81
C TYR A 204 9.67 13.84 -10.26
N PHE A 205 9.36 12.63 -10.76
CA PHE A 205 9.68 12.23 -12.13
C PHE A 205 8.94 13.04 -13.20
N ARG A 206 7.69 13.41 -12.93
CA ARG A 206 6.93 14.29 -13.83
C ARG A 206 7.56 15.67 -13.93
N GLN A 207 8.09 16.21 -12.83
CA GLN A 207 8.79 17.48 -12.85
C GLN A 207 10.12 17.33 -13.59
N LEU A 208 10.86 16.26 -13.30
CA LEU A 208 12.10 15.92 -13.97
C LEU A 208 11.93 15.85 -15.50
N GLY A 209 10.90 15.14 -15.99
CA GLY A 209 10.64 15.04 -17.42
C GLY A 209 10.22 16.34 -18.10
N LYS A 210 9.77 17.36 -17.33
CA LYS A 210 9.50 18.70 -17.86
C LYS A 210 10.76 19.57 -17.93
N THR A 211 11.64 19.43 -16.94
CA THR A 211 12.83 20.30 -16.80
C THR A 211 14.05 19.74 -17.50
N ASP A 212 14.21 18.43 -17.49
CA ASP A 212 15.35 17.70 -18.07
C ASP A 212 14.88 16.32 -18.57
N PRO A 213 14.35 16.25 -19.82
CA PRO A 213 13.87 15.02 -20.41
C PRO A 213 14.94 13.92 -20.49
N ALA A 214 16.20 14.28 -20.76
CA ALA A 214 17.29 13.31 -20.87
C ALA A 214 17.59 12.65 -19.52
N ARG A 215 17.60 13.43 -18.43
CA ARG A 215 17.73 12.90 -17.07
C ARG A 215 16.52 12.06 -16.67
N TYR A 216 15.32 12.46 -17.06
CA TYR A 216 14.13 11.61 -16.87
C TYR A 216 14.27 10.26 -17.55
N VAL A 217 14.73 10.19 -18.80
CA VAL A 217 14.93 8.91 -19.50
C VAL A 217 15.93 8.03 -18.76
N ARG A 218 17.09 8.58 -18.33
CA ARG A 218 18.07 7.82 -17.52
C ARG A 218 17.45 7.29 -16.23
N ALA A 219 16.69 8.13 -15.52
CA ALA A 219 16.04 7.73 -14.29
C ALA A 219 14.96 6.66 -14.51
N ALA A 220 14.18 6.78 -15.59
CA ALA A 220 13.16 5.81 -15.99
C ALA A 220 13.78 4.44 -16.33
N VAL A 221 14.87 4.42 -17.10
CA VAL A 221 15.64 3.20 -17.37
C VAL A 221 16.18 2.58 -16.07
N GLY A 222 16.45 3.38 -15.03
CA GLY A 222 16.87 2.88 -13.72
C GLY A 222 15.75 2.26 -12.87
N PHE A 223 14.51 2.79 -12.93
CA PHE A 223 13.41 2.29 -12.08
C PHE A 223 12.50 1.26 -12.77
N LEU A 224 12.35 1.30 -14.10
CA LEU A 224 11.47 0.38 -14.82
C LEU A 224 11.86 -1.10 -14.63
N PRO A 225 13.15 -1.48 -14.68
CA PRO A 225 13.58 -2.87 -14.43
C PRO A 225 13.34 -3.36 -13.00
N ARG A 226 12.98 -2.46 -12.06
CA ARG A 226 12.69 -2.85 -10.67
C ARG A 226 11.30 -3.45 -10.50
N TYR A 227 10.39 -3.25 -11.46
CA TYR A 227 9.11 -3.95 -11.48
C TYR A 227 9.34 -5.41 -11.89
N THR A 228 8.62 -6.33 -11.26
CA THR A 228 8.70 -7.77 -11.56
C THR A 228 7.36 -8.29 -12.08
N ASP A 229 7.32 -9.53 -12.56
CA ASP A 229 6.08 -10.16 -13.01
C ASP A 229 5.01 -10.18 -11.91
N ALA A 230 5.40 -10.31 -10.65
CA ALA A 230 4.48 -10.25 -9.50
C ALA A 230 3.82 -8.87 -9.33
N ASP A 231 4.40 -7.80 -9.89
CA ASP A 231 3.78 -6.47 -9.89
C ASP A 231 2.69 -6.35 -10.95
N VAL A 232 2.64 -7.24 -11.94
CA VAL A 232 1.75 -7.19 -13.11
C VAL A 232 1.07 -8.53 -13.40
N ASP A 233 0.98 -9.41 -12.40
CA ASP A 233 0.40 -10.77 -12.49
C ASP A 233 -1.11 -10.81 -12.82
N SER A 234 -1.73 -9.64 -12.86
CA SER A 234 -3.13 -9.43 -13.20
C SER A 234 -3.32 -8.03 -13.76
N ASP A 235 -4.40 -7.87 -14.53
CA ASP A 235 -4.86 -6.58 -15.04
C ASP A 235 -5.03 -5.52 -13.93
N ILE A 236 -5.55 -5.91 -12.78
CA ILE A 236 -5.72 -5.01 -11.63
C ILE A 236 -4.37 -4.59 -11.03
N HIS A 237 -3.43 -5.53 -10.88
CA HIS A 237 -2.11 -5.21 -10.33
C HIS A 237 -1.30 -4.33 -11.28
N LEU A 238 -1.40 -4.54 -12.60
CA LEU A 238 -0.88 -3.61 -13.60
C LEU A 238 -1.42 -2.18 -13.37
N LEU A 239 -2.74 -2.02 -13.28
CA LEU A 239 -3.38 -0.72 -13.04
C LEU A 239 -3.05 -0.10 -11.67
N ASP A 240 -2.62 -0.90 -10.69
CA ASP A 240 -2.23 -0.43 -9.37
C ASP A 240 -0.85 0.24 -9.33
N ASN A 241 0.01 -0.05 -10.32
CA ASN A 241 1.34 0.56 -10.44
C ASN A 241 1.24 1.97 -11.04
N TRP A 242 0.98 2.95 -10.19
CA TRP A 242 0.78 4.34 -10.61
C TRP A 242 1.96 4.92 -11.37
N GLY A 243 3.19 4.66 -10.91
CA GLY A 243 4.42 5.08 -11.56
C GLY A 243 4.59 4.43 -12.92
N LEU A 244 4.44 3.10 -12.98
CA LEU A 244 4.54 2.32 -14.22
C LEU A 244 3.52 2.78 -15.27
N MET A 245 2.25 2.89 -14.88
CA MET A 245 1.17 3.31 -15.78
C MET A 245 1.38 4.72 -16.32
N HIS A 246 1.90 5.63 -15.50
CA HIS A 246 2.24 6.95 -15.98
C HIS A 246 3.46 6.99 -16.91
N ALA A 247 4.46 6.15 -16.64
CA ALA A 247 5.69 6.11 -17.44
C ALA A 247 5.45 5.51 -18.83
N LEU A 248 4.62 4.46 -18.92
CA LEU A 248 4.47 3.67 -20.15
C LEU A 248 3.14 3.91 -20.89
N PHE A 249 2.06 4.22 -20.18
CA PHE A 249 0.70 4.13 -20.75
C PHE A 249 -0.15 5.40 -20.56
N ARG A 250 0.44 6.52 -20.14
CA ARG A 250 -0.33 7.73 -19.79
C ARG A 250 -1.28 8.22 -20.87
N HIS A 251 -0.90 8.07 -22.13
CA HIS A 251 -1.66 8.54 -23.28
C HIS A 251 -2.39 7.42 -24.03
N SER A 252 -2.49 6.23 -23.43
CA SER A 252 -3.26 5.13 -24.02
C SER A 252 -4.76 5.48 -24.02
N PRO A 253 -5.46 5.35 -25.16
CA PRO A 253 -6.90 5.59 -25.24
C PRO A 253 -7.72 4.52 -24.50
N ALA A 254 -7.13 3.37 -24.19
CA ALA A 254 -7.77 2.28 -23.46
C ALA A 254 -7.86 2.53 -21.94
N LEU A 255 -7.35 3.66 -21.45
CA LEU A 255 -7.19 3.92 -20.02
C LEU A 255 -7.75 5.29 -19.62
N VAL A 256 -8.37 5.32 -18.46
CA VAL A 256 -8.74 6.54 -17.76
C VAL A 256 -8.00 6.63 -16.43
N CYS A 257 -7.66 7.86 -16.03
CA CYS A 257 -6.93 8.13 -14.78
C CYS A 257 -7.78 8.95 -13.80
N PRO A 258 -8.84 8.37 -13.21
CA PRO A 258 -9.62 9.05 -12.18
C PRO A 258 -8.80 9.35 -10.92
N THR A 259 -9.37 10.14 -10.02
CA THR A 259 -8.70 10.52 -8.77
C THR A 259 -8.41 9.32 -7.85
N ARG A 260 -8.96 8.13 -8.08
CA ARG A 260 -8.77 6.96 -7.20
C ARG A 260 -7.71 5.97 -7.68
N GLY A 261 -7.33 6.01 -8.95
CA GLY A 261 -6.38 5.07 -9.57
C GLY A 261 -6.57 5.02 -11.08
N TRP A 262 -5.94 4.05 -11.74
CA TRP A 262 -6.17 3.74 -13.14
C TRP A 262 -7.30 2.73 -13.31
N GLU A 263 -8.06 2.91 -14.38
CA GLU A 263 -9.20 2.08 -14.80
C GLU A 263 -9.16 1.93 -16.33
N PHE A 264 -9.71 0.84 -16.86
CA PHE A 264 -9.96 0.72 -18.30
C PHE A 264 -11.09 1.66 -18.72
N ALA A 265 -11.00 2.21 -19.93
CA ALA A 265 -12.00 3.08 -20.51
C ALA A 265 -13.30 2.33 -20.88
#